data_AF-A0A9Q0KQZ0-F1
#
_entry.id   AF-A0A9Q0KQZ0-F1
#
_cell.length_a   1.000
_cell.length_b   1.000
_cell.length_c   1.000
_cell.angle_alpha   90.00
_cell.angle_beta   90.00
_cell.angle_gamma   90.00
#
_symmetry.space_group_name_H-M   'P 1'
#
loop_
_entity.id
_entity.type
_entity.pdbx_description
1 polymer ?
#
loop_
_entity_poly.entity_id
_entity_poly.type
_entity_poly.pdbx_seq_one_letter_code
_entity_poly.pdbx_strand_id
1 'polypeptide(L)'
;MLIYEYMPNKSLDSFIFGIKREMLDWSKRYEIIVGIAREILYLHKDSRLRFIHRDLKISYVLLDKEMNPKISDFGLARIFGGNEIQANTKKVVGIVGYMSPEYAMQGVFSIKSDVFSFGILLLEIISGKKNNEYFNGDPSMNLIGHKEDRVLEAVDSALGDSYPPHEISRCIQVGLLSMFPPTWLFFLLFPFYASAVTSNLSSTDTLTPTESITDGQIIVSAASIFALGFFSPGASNQRYVGIWYHKVPNTAVIWVANRNNPLNKSSGVLSLAQDGNLVISSDTDQSHPLWSTNVSMNSNTTILKLLDSGNLVLYSSSNRNTVLWQSFDHPTHMWLPTMKLGMDRRTGLNRVLTSWKSKDDPGLGIYSFKIDPRGSPQLFLYNGSDRLWRAGPWNGQRWSGVVLSNVISYDFINTTNELYAIYDIYNSSISGISSTVLLDDSGAIQQMTVERNRGWSTFYLAPNDTCDYYGHCGAYGGCNTDNTPECSCLQGFQPMFATKWSNGGCVRKRSLGCDTGDGFLKLEGVKLPDTSTFLVDRNLSLKDCEQGCLKNCSCTAYAPADITGEGSGCVAWFGNLMDIRYFSDGGGDYFYLRVDAMELGSYIQIH
;
A
#
# COMPACT_ATOMS: atom_id res chain seq x y z
N MET A 1 40.22 31.84 -9.07
CA MET A 1 39.13 32.72 -9.54
C MET A 1 38.86 32.35 -10.99
N LEU A 2 37.63 31.96 -11.31
CA LEU A 2 37.20 31.68 -12.69
C LEU A 2 36.50 32.95 -13.21
N ILE A 3 36.86 33.40 -14.40
CA ILE A 3 36.26 34.57 -15.05
C ILE A 3 35.38 34.04 -16.19
N TYR A 4 34.10 34.39 -16.15
CA TYR A 4 33.11 33.97 -17.16
C TYR A 4 32.65 35.18 -17.98
N GLU A 5 32.18 34.91 -19.18
CA GLU A 5 31.42 35.89 -19.98
C GLU A 5 30.15 36.30 -19.20
N TYR A 6 29.85 37.60 -19.21
CA TYR A 6 28.65 38.12 -18.57
C TYR A 6 27.42 37.88 -19.44
N MET A 7 26.36 37.30 -18.86
CA MET A 7 25.09 37.00 -19.54
C MET A 7 24.06 38.09 -19.24
N PRO A 8 23.85 39.08 -20.14
CA PRO A 8 23.05 40.27 -19.83
C PRO A 8 21.57 39.98 -19.65
N ASN A 9 21.05 38.89 -20.25
CA ASN A 9 19.65 38.51 -20.13
C ASN A 9 19.37 37.63 -18.90
N LYS A 10 20.38 37.27 -18.09
CA LYS A 10 20.23 36.43 -16.88
C LYS A 10 19.68 35.03 -17.21
N SER A 11 19.07 34.36 -16.24
CA SER A 11 18.59 32.98 -16.33
C SER A 11 17.21 32.86 -16.99
N LEU A 12 16.96 31.74 -17.64
CA LEU A 12 15.73 31.43 -18.37
C LEU A 12 14.49 31.39 -17.48
N ASP A 13 14.63 30.98 -16.22
CA ASP A 13 13.54 30.97 -15.23
C ASP A 13 12.90 32.36 -15.04
N SER A 14 13.70 33.43 -15.13
CA SER A 14 13.24 34.81 -15.02
C SER A 14 12.32 35.23 -16.18
N PHE A 15 12.41 34.55 -17.32
CA PHE A 15 11.50 34.73 -18.44
C PHE A 15 10.32 33.77 -18.34
N ILE A 16 10.53 32.48 -18.08
CA ILE A 16 9.44 31.48 -18.14
C ILE A 16 8.47 31.61 -16.95
N PHE A 17 8.96 31.95 -15.75
CA PHE A 17 8.13 32.07 -14.54
C PHE A 17 7.98 33.52 -14.04
N GLY A 18 8.72 34.46 -14.63
CA GLY A 18 8.75 35.86 -14.19
C GLY A 18 7.85 36.79 -14.98
N ILE A 19 7.96 38.09 -14.69
CA ILE A 19 7.15 39.16 -15.31
C ILE A 19 7.46 39.32 -16.82
N LYS A 20 8.58 38.75 -17.30
CA LYS A 20 9.01 38.79 -18.71
C LYS A 20 8.45 37.64 -19.57
N ARG A 21 7.47 36.88 -19.06
CA ARG A 21 6.89 35.69 -19.73
C ARG A 21 6.31 35.96 -21.11
N GLU A 22 5.73 37.13 -21.31
CA GLU A 22 5.16 37.56 -22.60
C GLU A 22 6.23 37.93 -23.63
N MET A 23 7.51 38.07 -23.24
CA MET A 23 8.61 38.37 -24.16
C MET A 23 9.14 37.13 -24.89
N LEU A 24 8.72 35.92 -24.48
CA LEU A 24 9.13 34.65 -25.10
C LEU A 24 7.93 34.00 -25.80
N ASP A 25 7.77 34.34 -27.08
CA ASP A 25 6.89 33.62 -27.99
C ASP A 25 7.38 32.18 -28.22
N TRP A 26 6.55 31.36 -28.87
CA TRP A 26 6.88 29.97 -29.12
C TRP A 26 8.16 29.81 -29.95
N SER A 27 8.34 30.65 -30.96
CA SER A 27 9.52 30.61 -31.83
C SER A 27 10.81 30.73 -31.01
N LYS A 28 10.87 31.72 -30.10
CA LYS A 28 12.04 31.92 -29.24
C LYS A 28 12.21 30.80 -28.23
N ARG A 29 11.12 30.28 -27.64
CA ARG A 29 11.19 29.11 -26.74
C ARG A 29 11.74 27.88 -27.45
N TYR A 30 11.32 27.64 -28.69
CA TYR A 30 11.78 26.53 -29.50
C TYR A 30 13.27 26.65 -29.86
N GLU A 31 13.74 27.85 -30.25
CA GLU A 31 15.16 28.13 -30.47
C GLU A 31 16.00 27.85 -29.21
N ILE A 32 15.51 28.25 -28.03
CA ILE A 32 16.15 28.00 -26.74
C ILE A 32 16.18 26.49 -26.44
N ILE A 33 15.09 25.75 -26.64
CA ILE A 33 15.04 24.30 -26.45
C ILE A 33 16.10 23.61 -27.31
N VAL A 34 16.19 23.98 -28.59
CA VAL A 34 17.17 23.43 -29.54
C VAL A 34 18.59 23.79 -29.12
N GLY A 35 18.83 25.01 -28.64
CA GLY A 35 20.12 25.45 -28.13
C GLY A 35 20.58 24.62 -26.92
N ILE A 36 19.71 24.43 -25.93
CA ILE A 36 19.99 23.60 -24.74
C ILE A 36 20.33 22.16 -25.17
N ALA A 37 19.54 21.57 -26.06
CA ALA A 37 19.78 20.22 -26.55
C ALA A 37 21.16 20.08 -27.24
N ARG A 38 21.57 21.08 -28.02
CA ARG A 38 22.89 21.13 -28.68
C ARG A 38 24.02 21.21 -27.66
N GLU A 39 23.87 22.00 -26.61
CA GLU A 39 24.90 22.12 -25.58
C GLU A 39 25.04 20.83 -24.75
N ILE A 40 23.93 20.17 -24.40
CA ILE A 40 23.98 18.86 -23.73
C ILE A 40 24.66 17.83 -24.63
N LEU A 41 24.32 17.82 -25.92
CA LEU A 41 24.97 16.94 -26.90
C LEU A 41 26.49 17.19 -26.96
N TYR A 42 26.90 18.46 -26.96
CA TYR A 42 28.30 18.84 -26.91
C TYR A 42 29.00 18.33 -25.64
N LEU A 43 28.40 18.50 -24.46
CA LEU A 43 28.94 18.00 -23.20
C LEU A 43 29.08 16.47 -23.16
N HIS A 44 28.14 15.75 -23.78
CA HIS A 44 28.09 14.28 -23.73
C HIS A 44 28.94 13.59 -24.80
N LYS A 45 29.05 14.19 -25.99
CA LYS A 45 29.64 13.55 -27.18
C LYS A 45 30.72 14.37 -27.88
N ASP A 46 30.48 15.66 -28.12
CA ASP A 46 31.33 16.42 -29.05
C ASP A 46 32.49 17.15 -28.37
N SER A 47 32.48 17.24 -27.05
CA SER A 47 33.59 17.73 -26.25
C SER A 47 34.68 16.66 -26.11
N ARG A 48 35.93 17.12 -25.95
CA ARG A 48 37.11 16.22 -25.81
C ARG A 48 36.99 15.25 -24.63
N LEU A 49 36.26 15.64 -23.59
CA LEU A 49 36.01 14.86 -22.37
C LEU A 49 34.50 14.80 -22.18
N ARG A 50 33.96 13.65 -21.79
CA ARG A 50 32.52 13.51 -21.55
C ARG A 50 32.16 14.08 -20.18
N PHE A 51 31.36 15.14 -20.16
CA PHE A 51 30.87 15.77 -18.93
C PHE A 51 29.44 15.31 -18.61
N ILE A 52 29.19 14.93 -17.36
CA ILE A 52 27.85 14.70 -16.82
C ILE A 52 27.56 15.83 -15.83
N HIS A 53 26.53 16.64 -16.07
CA HIS A 53 26.23 17.84 -15.31
C HIS A 53 25.65 17.54 -13.93
N ARG A 54 24.68 16.62 -13.85
CA ARG A 54 23.99 16.12 -12.64
C ARG A 54 23.12 17.12 -11.88
N ASP A 55 22.97 18.34 -12.37
CA ASP A 55 22.15 19.38 -11.71
C ASP A 55 21.54 20.34 -12.73
N LEU A 56 21.11 19.81 -13.87
CA LEU A 56 20.59 20.64 -14.96
C LEU A 56 19.15 21.10 -14.64
N LYS A 57 18.92 22.41 -14.59
CA LYS A 57 17.61 23.03 -14.34
C LYS A 57 17.46 24.40 -15.01
N ILE A 58 16.25 24.96 -14.99
CA ILE A 58 15.91 26.16 -15.79
C ILE A 58 16.63 27.42 -15.32
N SER A 59 16.93 27.54 -14.03
CA SER A 59 17.71 28.67 -13.49
C SER A 59 19.21 28.59 -13.79
N TYR A 60 19.71 27.45 -14.29
CA TYR A 60 21.10 27.30 -14.74
C TYR A 60 21.27 27.44 -16.26
N VAL A 61 20.18 27.67 -16.99
CA VAL A 61 20.25 28.09 -18.39
C VAL A 61 20.29 29.61 -18.42
N LEU A 62 21.45 30.18 -18.76
CA LEU A 62 21.64 31.63 -18.91
C LEU A 62 21.44 32.05 -20.36
N LEU A 63 21.03 33.29 -20.59
CA LEU A 63 20.78 33.83 -21.93
C LEU A 63 21.77 34.95 -22.26
N ASP A 64 22.43 34.84 -23.42
CA ASP A 64 23.30 35.89 -23.95
C ASP A 64 22.48 37.07 -24.51
N LYS A 65 23.16 38.09 -25.07
CA LYS A 65 22.52 39.30 -25.61
C LYS A 65 21.58 39.01 -26.80
N GLU A 66 21.78 37.91 -27.51
CA GLU A 66 20.95 37.43 -28.63
C GLU A 66 19.84 36.44 -28.21
N MET A 67 19.70 36.15 -26.91
CA MET A 67 18.78 35.15 -26.33
C MET A 67 19.17 33.70 -26.63
N ASN A 68 20.44 33.42 -26.93
CA ASN A 68 20.91 32.03 -27.02
C ASN A 68 21.16 31.47 -25.61
N PRO A 69 20.77 30.21 -25.35
CA PRO A 69 21.01 29.55 -24.08
C PRO A 69 22.47 29.13 -23.91
N LYS A 70 22.96 29.25 -22.67
CA LYS A 70 24.23 28.70 -22.19
C LYS A 70 24.05 28.02 -20.84
N ILE A 71 24.41 26.75 -20.74
CA ILE A 71 24.37 25.96 -19.50
C ILE A 71 25.48 26.43 -18.56
N SER A 72 25.13 26.61 -17.29
CA SER A 72 26.01 27.11 -16.23
C SER A 72 25.97 26.21 -15.00
N ASP A 73 26.83 26.49 -14.02
CA ASP A 73 26.95 25.75 -12.74
C ASP A 73 27.37 24.27 -12.84
N PHE A 74 28.61 24.06 -13.29
CA PHE A 74 29.27 22.75 -13.33
C PHE A 74 29.84 22.30 -11.95
N GLY A 75 29.40 22.89 -10.84
CA GLY A 75 29.94 22.59 -9.50
C GLY A 75 29.77 21.12 -9.07
N LEU A 76 28.74 20.45 -9.59
CA LEU A 76 28.45 19.03 -9.34
C LEU A 76 28.87 18.10 -10.50
N ALA A 77 29.39 18.69 -11.59
CA ALA A 77 29.70 17.96 -12.80
C ALA A 77 30.80 16.91 -12.57
N ARG A 78 30.79 15.88 -13.41
CA ARG A 78 31.77 14.79 -13.40
C ARG A 78 32.27 14.51 -14.81
N ILE A 79 33.57 14.23 -14.90
CA ILE A 79 34.24 13.90 -16.15
C ILE A 79 34.36 12.39 -16.23
N PHE A 80 33.89 11.80 -17.33
CA PHE A 80 34.11 10.40 -17.66
C PHE A 80 35.31 10.27 -18.60
N GLY A 81 36.19 9.32 -18.29
CA GLY A 81 37.37 9.00 -19.09
C GLY A 81 37.20 7.69 -19.87
N GLY A 82 37.82 7.58 -21.05
CA GLY A 82 37.86 6.34 -21.82
C GLY A 82 36.47 5.78 -22.18
N ASN A 83 36.20 4.52 -21.82
CA ASN A 83 34.96 3.81 -22.12
C ASN A 83 33.90 3.89 -21.00
N GLU A 84 34.06 4.78 -20.02
CA GLU A 84 33.10 4.93 -18.93
C GLU A 84 31.74 5.44 -19.43
N ILE A 85 30.69 4.69 -19.13
CA ILE A 85 29.30 5.00 -19.53
C ILE A 85 28.40 5.34 -18.35
N GLN A 86 28.80 4.97 -17.12
CA GLN A 86 28.07 5.24 -15.88
C GLN A 86 29.02 5.21 -14.67
N ALA A 87 28.65 5.86 -13.57
CA ALA A 87 29.37 5.84 -12.30
C ALA A 87 28.41 5.91 -11.11
N ASN A 88 28.89 5.48 -9.93
CA ASN A 88 28.11 5.44 -8.70
C ASN A 88 28.67 6.42 -7.66
N THR A 89 27.81 7.04 -6.86
CA THR A 89 28.19 7.89 -5.73
C THR A 89 27.42 7.50 -4.47
N LYS A 90 28.09 7.52 -3.32
CA LYS A 90 27.43 7.38 -2.00
C LYS A 90 26.75 8.68 -1.54
N LYS A 91 27.12 9.81 -2.14
CA LYS A 91 26.57 11.13 -1.84
C LYS A 91 25.76 11.62 -3.04
N VAL A 92 24.44 11.52 -2.94
CA VAL A 92 23.49 12.08 -3.90
C VAL A 92 23.40 13.59 -3.67
N VAL A 93 23.56 14.37 -4.73
CA VAL A 93 23.61 15.84 -4.72
C VAL A 93 22.95 16.37 -5.99
N GLY A 94 22.31 17.54 -5.91
CA GLY A 94 21.53 18.11 -7.00
C GLY A 94 20.09 18.33 -6.57
N ILE A 95 19.27 18.89 -7.45
CA ILE A 95 17.97 19.41 -7.10
C ILE A 95 16.86 18.37 -7.24
N VAL A 96 16.12 18.19 -6.15
CA VAL A 96 14.99 17.27 -6.05
C VAL A 96 13.91 17.69 -7.04
N GLY A 97 13.49 16.76 -7.91
CA GLY A 97 12.53 17.02 -9.00
C GLY A 97 13.15 17.02 -10.41
N TYR A 98 14.47 17.27 -10.52
CA TYR A 98 15.22 17.15 -11.79
C TYR A 98 16.13 15.93 -11.85
N MET A 99 16.38 15.28 -10.71
CA MET A 99 17.21 14.09 -10.61
C MET A 99 16.53 12.87 -11.22
N SER A 100 17.27 12.09 -12.01
CA SER A 100 16.76 10.81 -12.52
C SER A 100 16.55 9.79 -11.38
N PRO A 101 15.57 8.88 -11.50
CA PRO A 101 15.23 7.95 -10.42
C PRO A 101 16.41 7.07 -9.97
N GLU A 102 17.19 6.55 -10.91
CA GLU A 102 18.38 5.74 -10.64
C GLU A 102 19.47 6.51 -9.90
N TYR A 103 19.59 7.82 -10.16
CA TYR A 103 20.52 8.69 -9.45
C TYR A 103 20.02 9.01 -8.04
N ALA A 104 18.73 9.32 -7.89
CA ALA A 104 18.14 9.66 -6.60
C ALA A 104 18.09 8.46 -5.63
N MET A 105 17.79 7.26 -6.14
CA MET A 105 17.59 6.06 -5.31
C MET A 105 18.88 5.28 -5.06
N GLN A 106 19.74 5.19 -6.06
CA GLN A 106 20.91 4.29 -6.05
C GLN A 106 22.25 5.03 -6.20
N GLY A 107 22.21 6.36 -6.41
CA GLY A 107 23.42 7.15 -6.64
C GLY A 107 24.10 6.87 -7.98
N VAL A 108 23.40 6.23 -8.93
CA VAL A 108 23.94 5.88 -10.26
C VAL A 108 23.72 7.06 -11.20
N PHE A 109 24.77 7.60 -11.81
CA PHE A 109 24.66 8.69 -12.78
C PHE A 109 25.35 8.38 -14.10
N SER A 110 24.78 8.88 -15.19
CA SER A 110 25.27 8.73 -16.55
C SER A 110 24.77 9.88 -17.43
N ILE A 111 25.05 9.82 -18.74
CA ILE A 111 24.42 10.72 -19.72
C ILE A 111 22.89 10.69 -19.64
N LYS A 112 22.30 9.57 -19.21
CA LYS A 112 20.84 9.41 -19.08
C LYS A 112 20.27 10.26 -17.95
N SER A 113 21.07 10.52 -16.91
CA SER A 113 20.66 11.39 -15.80
C SER A 113 20.44 12.82 -16.27
N ASP A 114 21.34 13.36 -17.09
CA ASP A 114 21.17 14.70 -17.67
C ASP A 114 20.05 14.75 -18.72
N VAL A 115 19.84 13.66 -19.48
CA VAL A 115 18.71 13.54 -20.43
C VAL A 115 17.37 13.57 -19.70
N PHE A 116 17.26 12.92 -18.54
CA PHE A 116 16.07 12.99 -17.70
C PHE A 116 15.81 14.44 -17.25
N SER A 117 16.84 15.12 -16.73
CA SER A 117 16.73 16.53 -16.32
C SER A 117 16.33 17.45 -17.48
N PHE A 118 16.82 17.17 -18.68
CA PHE A 118 16.41 17.88 -19.91
C PHE A 118 14.93 17.66 -20.24
N GLY A 119 14.40 16.45 -20.03
CA GLY A 119 12.97 16.17 -20.21
C GLY A 119 12.08 17.03 -19.32
N ILE A 120 12.48 17.20 -18.05
CA ILE A 120 11.78 18.09 -17.10
C ILE A 120 11.85 19.55 -17.56
N LEU A 121 13.05 20.02 -17.92
CA LEU A 121 13.27 21.37 -18.48
C LEU A 121 12.36 21.67 -19.66
N LEU A 122 12.25 20.72 -20.59
CA LEU A 122 11.44 20.86 -21.79
C LEU A 122 9.97 21.07 -21.46
N LEU A 123 9.45 20.32 -20.50
CA LEU A 123 8.06 20.45 -20.06
C LEU A 123 7.80 21.76 -19.30
N GLU A 124 8.75 22.24 -18.51
CA GLU A 124 8.66 23.55 -17.85
C GLU A 124 8.61 24.70 -18.86
N ILE A 125 9.45 24.66 -19.91
CA ILE A 125 9.48 25.69 -20.95
C ILE A 125 8.16 25.72 -21.74
N ILE A 126 7.57 24.57 -22.02
CA ILE A 126 6.31 24.46 -22.78
C ILE A 126 5.12 24.89 -21.93
N SER A 127 5.08 24.49 -20.66
CA SER A 127 3.93 24.74 -19.78
C SER A 127 3.97 26.11 -19.09
N GLY A 128 5.14 26.73 -18.99
CA GLY A 128 5.31 27.96 -18.21
C GLY A 128 5.04 27.79 -16.71
N LYS A 129 5.06 26.55 -16.21
CA LYS A 129 4.82 26.20 -14.81
C LYS A 129 6.08 25.63 -14.20
N LYS A 130 6.45 26.12 -13.01
CA LYS A 130 7.62 25.65 -12.27
C LYS A 130 7.33 24.28 -11.69
N ASN A 131 8.28 23.36 -11.85
CA ASN A 131 8.31 22.10 -11.13
C ASN A 131 8.52 22.45 -9.65
N ASN A 132 7.49 22.30 -8.81
CA ASN A 132 7.48 22.79 -7.43
C ASN A 132 8.66 22.21 -6.63
N GLU A 133 9.70 23.02 -6.43
CA GLU A 133 10.70 22.81 -5.39
C GLU A 133 9.98 23.05 -4.04
N TYR A 134 9.94 22.00 -3.20
CA TYR A 134 9.33 21.85 -1.87
C TYR A 134 8.01 21.07 -1.80
N PHE A 135 8.14 19.87 -1.22
CA PHE A 135 7.11 19.08 -0.54
C PHE A 135 6.35 19.95 0.47
N ASN A 136 5.22 20.52 0.05
CA ASN A 136 4.18 20.99 0.95
C ASN A 136 2.85 20.39 0.48
N GLY A 137 2.45 19.28 1.13
CA GLY A 137 1.06 18.88 1.33
C GLY A 137 0.24 18.33 0.15
N ASP A 138 0.64 18.51 -1.11
CA ASP A 138 -0.15 18.07 -2.27
C ASP A 138 0.73 17.52 -3.42
N PRO A 139 0.75 16.21 -3.69
CA PRO A 139 1.48 15.60 -4.80
C PRO A 139 0.92 15.94 -6.19
N SER A 140 -0.25 16.59 -6.28
CA SER A 140 -0.94 16.86 -7.54
C SER A 140 -0.30 17.97 -8.39
N MET A 141 0.71 18.68 -7.86
CA MET A 141 1.36 19.81 -8.54
C MET A 141 2.74 19.49 -9.16
N ASN A 142 3.09 18.22 -9.36
CA ASN A 142 4.22 17.89 -10.24
C ASN A 142 3.72 17.83 -11.69
N LEU A 143 4.43 18.50 -12.60
CA LEU A 143 4.09 18.58 -14.02
C LEU A 143 3.97 17.20 -14.71
N ILE A 144 4.54 16.19 -14.06
CA ILE A 144 4.56 14.77 -14.45
C ILE A 144 3.18 14.09 -14.26
N GLY A 145 2.25 14.70 -13.51
CA GLY A 145 0.91 14.18 -13.23
C GLY A 145 -0.19 14.59 -14.22
N HIS A 146 0.11 15.40 -15.23
CA HIS A 146 -0.90 15.81 -16.22
C HIS A 146 -1.02 14.83 -17.39
N LYS A 147 -2.12 14.07 -17.31
CA LYS A 147 -2.81 13.20 -18.27
C LYS A 147 -2.41 13.35 -19.75
N GLU A 148 -1.99 12.22 -20.34
CA GLU A 148 -1.72 11.98 -21.77
C GLU A 148 -2.90 12.32 -22.71
N ASP A 149 -4.13 12.38 -22.20
CA ASP A 149 -5.33 12.66 -23.01
C ASP A 149 -5.62 14.16 -23.23
N ARG A 150 -4.82 15.08 -22.67
CA ARG A 150 -5.06 16.54 -22.76
C ARG A 150 -3.79 17.36 -23.04
N VAL A 151 -2.99 16.91 -24.00
CA VAL A 151 -1.67 17.49 -24.37
C VAL A 151 -1.72 18.99 -24.69
N LEU A 152 -2.82 19.51 -25.23
CA LEU A 152 -2.97 20.93 -25.59
C LEU A 152 -3.41 21.82 -24.41
N GLU A 153 -4.01 21.27 -23.34
CA GLU A 153 -4.41 22.04 -22.15
C GLU A 153 -3.21 22.35 -21.23
N ALA A 154 -2.05 21.72 -21.45
CA ALA A 154 -0.84 21.89 -20.66
C ALA A 154 0.10 22.99 -21.19
N VAL A 155 -0.18 23.54 -22.37
CA VAL A 155 0.65 24.60 -22.99
C VAL A 155 0.46 25.91 -22.22
N ASP A 156 1.55 26.66 -22.08
CA ASP A 156 1.54 27.97 -21.44
C ASP A 156 0.46 28.88 -22.06
N SER A 157 -0.50 29.33 -21.25
CA SER A 157 -1.56 30.23 -21.68
C SER A 157 -1.05 31.56 -22.25
N ALA A 158 0.18 31.98 -21.90
CA ALA A 158 0.83 33.18 -22.44
C ALA A 158 1.19 33.03 -23.93
N LEU A 159 1.20 31.81 -24.49
CA LEU A 159 1.45 31.56 -25.91
C LEU A 159 0.20 31.71 -26.79
N GLY A 160 -0.99 31.85 -26.19
CA GLY A 160 -2.27 31.95 -26.90
C GLY A 160 -2.49 30.77 -27.86
N ASP A 161 -2.99 31.04 -29.07
CA ASP A 161 -3.09 30.06 -30.17
C ASP A 161 -1.91 30.15 -31.16
N SER A 162 -0.84 30.88 -30.81
CA SER A 162 0.25 31.27 -31.72
C SER A 162 1.42 30.29 -31.70
N TYR A 163 1.15 29.01 -31.93
CA TYR A 163 2.20 27.99 -32.07
C TYR A 163 1.79 26.86 -33.03
N PRO A 164 2.74 26.24 -33.77
CA PRO A 164 2.45 25.06 -34.56
C PRO A 164 2.20 23.84 -33.62
N PRO A 165 0.99 23.23 -33.61
CA PRO A 165 0.67 22.16 -32.67
C PRO A 165 1.57 20.93 -32.79
N HIS A 166 2.09 20.66 -33.99
CA HIS A 166 2.99 19.55 -34.27
C HIS A 166 4.38 19.72 -33.62
N GLU A 167 4.88 20.95 -33.49
CA GLU A 167 6.16 21.23 -32.83
C GLU A 167 6.05 21.05 -31.32
N ILE A 168 4.98 21.60 -30.72
CA ILE A 168 4.66 21.42 -29.29
C ILE A 168 4.50 19.93 -28.98
N SER A 169 3.68 19.21 -29.75
CA SER A 169 3.44 17.79 -29.55
C SER A 169 4.74 17.00 -29.61
N ARG A 170 5.61 17.29 -30.59
CA ARG A 170 6.92 16.64 -30.72
C ARG A 170 7.83 16.95 -29.53
N CYS A 171 7.87 18.20 -29.06
CA CYS A 171 8.66 18.58 -27.89
C CYS A 171 8.15 17.89 -26.62
N ILE A 172 6.84 17.81 -26.41
CA ILE A 172 6.25 17.08 -25.28
C ILE A 172 6.61 15.59 -25.36
N GLN A 173 6.47 14.96 -26.54
CA GLN A 173 6.87 13.58 -26.77
C GLN A 173 8.34 13.34 -26.45
N VAL A 174 9.24 14.22 -26.90
CA VAL A 174 10.67 14.15 -26.58
C VAL A 174 10.90 14.30 -25.08
N GLY A 175 10.18 15.19 -24.41
CA GLY A 175 10.26 15.38 -22.95
C GLY A 175 9.86 14.11 -22.20
N LEU A 176 8.72 13.52 -22.57
CA LEU A 176 8.23 12.26 -22.01
C LEU A 176 9.21 11.11 -22.30
N LEU A 177 9.65 10.93 -23.54
CA LEU A 177 10.62 9.90 -23.93
C LEU A 177 11.98 10.06 -23.22
N SER A 178 12.35 11.27 -22.83
CA SER A 178 13.59 11.52 -22.08
C SER A 178 13.48 11.07 -20.61
N MET A 179 12.26 10.93 -20.09
CA MET A 179 11.98 10.51 -18.71
C MET A 179 11.66 9.01 -18.59
N PHE A 180 11.27 8.34 -19.68
CA PHE A 180 10.88 6.92 -19.69
C PHE A 180 11.82 6.06 -20.55
N PRO A 181 12.23 4.85 -20.11
CA PRO A 181 13.21 4.03 -20.83
C PRO A 181 12.72 3.47 -22.18
N PRO A 182 13.64 3.10 -23.11
CA PRO A 182 13.33 2.69 -24.49
C PRO A 182 12.49 1.41 -24.64
N THR A 183 12.19 0.69 -23.55
CA THR A 183 11.28 -0.47 -23.58
C THR A 183 9.86 -0.10 -23.99
N TRP A 184 9.50 1.18 -23.93
CA TRP A 184 8.23 1.73 -24.40
C TRP A 184 8.16 1.94 -25.93
N LEU A 185 9.30 1.97 -26.65
CA LEU A 185 9.32 2.17 -28.10
C LEU A 185 8.79 0.97 -28.90
N PHE A 186 8.70 -0.22 -28.28
CA PHE A 186 8.01 -1.38 -28.88
C PHE A 186 6.50 -1.13 -29.06
N PHE A 187 5.90 -0.20 -28.33
CA PHE A 187 4.47 0.13 -28.42
C PHE A 187 4.13 1.26 -29.39
N LEU A 188 5.11 2.02 -29.89
CA LEU A 188 4.86 3.22 -30.70
C LEU A 188 5.01 3.02 -32.23
N LEU A 189 5.50 1.87 -32.70
CA LEU A 189 5.71 1.61 -34.14
C LEU A 189 4.88 0.45 -34.72
N PHE A 190 3.96 -0.15 -33.95
CA PHE A 190 3.12 -1.27 -34.39
C PHE A 190 1.60 -1.00 -34.51
N PRO A 191 1.12 0.18 -34.97
CA PRO A 191 -0.25 0.25 -35.49
C PRO A 191 -0.26 0.76 -36.94
N PHE A 192 0.07 -0.08 -37.91
CA PHE A 192 -0.34 0.16 -39.30
C PHE A 192 -0.71 -1.09 -40.12
N TYR A 193 -0.78 -2.28 -39.51
CA TYR A 193 -1.17 -3.52 -40.24
C TYR A 193 -2.27 -4.37 -39.62
N ALA A 194 -2.97 -3.88 -38.59
CA ALA A 194 -4.13 -4.57 -38.03
C ALA A 194 -5.42 -3.76 -38.22
N SER A 195 -5.74 -3.41 -39.46
CA SER A 195 -7.08 -2.94 -39.85
C SER A 195 -7.85 -4.06 -40.56
N ALA A 196 -8.12 -5.14 -39.84
CA ALA A 196 -9.25 -6.03 -40.11
C ALA A 196 -9.51 -6.90 -38.87
N VAL A 197 -10.74 -6.82 -38.36
CA VAL A 197 -11.32 -7.60 -37.25
C VAL A 197 -10.92 -7.14 -35.84
N THR A 198 -11.48 -6.01 -35.41
CA THR A 198 -11.84 -5.82 -34.00
C THR A 198 -13.36 -5.80 -33.90
N SER A 199 -13.95 -6.91 -33.47
CA SER A 199 -15.29 -6.88 -32.89
C SER A 199 -15.22 -6.03 -31.61
N ASN A 200 -15.98 -4.94 -31.57
CA ASN A 200 -16.27 -4.22 -30.34
C ASN A 200 -16.94 -5.19 -29.34
N LEU A 201 -16.20 -5.69 -28.35
CA LEU A 201 -16.81 -6.27 -27.17
C LEU A 201 -16.77 -5.19 -26.09
N SER A 202 -17.88 -4.47 -25.92
CA SER A 202 -18.08 -3.67 -24.71
C SER A 202 -18.20 -4.66 -23.55
N SER A 203 -17.13 -4.84 -22.76
CA SER A 203 -17.24 -5.64 -21.54
C SER A 203 -18.19 -4.93 -20.59
N THR A 204 -19.37 -5.52 -20.38
CA THR A 204 -20.33 -5.05 -19.39
C THR A 204 -19.83 -5.40 -17.98
N ASP A 205 -20.33 -4.70 -16.97
CA ASP A 205 -20.09 -4.98 -15.55
C ASP A 205 -21.09 -6.01 -14.98
N THR A 206 -21.97 -6.53 -15.85
CA THR A 206 -23.18 -7.27 -15.49
C THR A 206 -23.33 -8.51 -16.38
N LEU A 207 -23.76 -9.64 -15.79
CA LEU A 207 -24.15 -10.87 -16.49
C LEU A 207 -25.63 -11.16 -16.22
N THR A 208 -26.39 -11.36 -17.30
CA THR A 208 -27.80 -11.77 -17.25
C THR A 208 -27.97 -13.27 -17.52
N PRO A 209 -29.14 -13.88 -17.21
CA PRO A 209 -29.35 -15.32 -17.39
C PRO A 209 -29.21 -15.85 -18.83
N THR A 210 -29.28 -14.97 -19.82
CA THR A 210 -29.12 -15.33 -21.24
C THR A 210 -27.67 -15.30 -21.71
N GLU A 211 -26.76 -14.83 -20.85
CA GLU A 211 -25.35 -14.62 -21.16
C GLU A 211 -24.49 -15.63 -20.40
N SER A 212 -23.31 -15.89 -20.95
CA SER A 212 -22.29 -16.71 -20.30
C SER A 212 -20.90 -16.17 -20.64
N ILE A 213 -19.94 -16.49 -19.80
CA ILE A 213 -18.53 -16.14 -19.98
C ILE A 213 -17.78 -17.44 -20.24
N THR A 214 -17.04 -17.48 -21.35
CA THR A 214 -16.15 -18.57 -21.72
C THR A 214 -14.68 -18.16 -21.55
N ASP A 215 -13.73 -19.09 -21.66
CA ASP A 215 -12.31 -18.76 -21.51
C ASP A 215 -11.87 -17.70 -22.53
N GLY A 216 -11.10 -16.72 -22.08
CA GLY A 216 -10.72 -15.52 -22.85
C GLY A 216 -11.70 -14.35 -22.79
N GLN A 217 -12.94 -14.56 -22.33
CA GLN A 217 -13.89 -13.47 -22.07
C GLN A 217 -13.79 -12.97 -20.63
N ILE A 218 -14.08 -11.68 -20.44
CA ILE A 218 -14.05 -11.02 -19.13
C ILE A 218 -15.25 -10.08 -18.94
N ILE A 219 -15.66 -9.92 -17.68
CA ILE A 219 -16.49 -8.82 -17.20
C ILE A 219 -15.59 -7.80 -16.53
N VAL A 220 -15.87 -6.52 -16.71
CA VAL A 220 -15.05 -5.43 -16.15
C VAL A 220 -15.94 -4.52 -15.33
N SER A 221 -15.49 -4.12 -14.14
CA SER A 221 -16.22 -3.19 -13.29
C SER A 221 -16.42 -1.85 -14.00
N ALA A 222 -17.46 -1.08 -13.63
CA ALA A 222 -17.84 0.15 -14.34
C ALA A 222 -16.69 1.17 -14.48
N ALA A 223 -15.89 1.36 -13.42
CA ALA A 223 -14.71 2.22 -13.41
C ALA A 223 -13.44 1.55 -13.98
N SER A 224 -13.55 0.35 -14.54
CA SER A 224 -12.44 -0.44 -15.08
C SER A 224 -11.31 -0.74 -14.09
N ILE A 225 -11.66 -0.90 -12.81
CA ILE A 225 -10.69 -1.18 -11.73
C ILE A 225 -10.45 -2.70 -11.65
N PHE A 226 -11.52 -3.48 -11.67
CA PHE A 226 -11.49 -4.92 -11.51
C PHE A 226 -12.02 -5.63 -12.76
N ALA A 227 -11.50 -6.82 -13.03
CA ALA A 227 -12.01 -7.72 -14.04
C ALA A 227 -12.26 -9.11 -13.44
N LEU A 228 -13.27 -9.81 -13.97
CA LEU A 228 -13.65 -11.17 -13.64
C LEU A 228 -13.52 -12.04 -14.89
N GLY A 229 -12.92 -13.22 -14.76
CA GLY A 229 -12.86 -14.21 -15.84
C GLY A 229 -12.04 -15.44 -15.48
N PHE A 230 -11.70 -16.22 -16.50
CA PHE A 230 -10.89 -17.43 -16.35
C PHE A 230 -9.38 -17.11 -16.34
N PHE A 231 -8.63 -17.79 -15.47
CA PHE A 231 -7.18 -17.64 -15.36
C PHE A 231 -6.49 -18.94 -14.86
N SER A 232 -5.17 -18.99 -15.03
CA SER A 232 -4.29 -20.07 -14.53
C SER A 232 -3.12 -19.40 -13.80
N PRO A 233 -2.90 -19.73 -12.52
CA PRO A 233 -1.79 -19.15 -11.76
C PRO A 233 -0.46 -19.76 -12.17
N GLY A 234 0.52 -18.89 -12.45
CA GLY A 234 1.91 -19.22 -12.75
C GLY A 234 2.08 -20.36 -13.76
N ALA A 235 2.67 -21.49 -13.34
CA ALA A 235 2.93 -22.65 -14.21
C ALA A 235 1.80 -23.70 -14.23
N SER A 236 0.68 -23.43 -13.56
CA SER A 236 -0.43 -24.38 -13.45
C SER A 236 -1.18 -24.56 -14.77
N ASN A 237 -1.54 -25.81 -15.07
CA ASN A 237 -2.43 -26.17 -16.19
C ASN A 237 -3.91 -26.23 -15.77
N GLN A 238 -4.21 -25.91 -14.50
CA GLN A 238 -5.56 -25.87 -13.98
C GLN A 238 -6.21 -24.52 -14.26
N ARG A 239 -7.53 -24.54 -14.48
CA ARG A 239 -8.31 -23.34 -14.75
C ARG A 239 -9.23 -22.96 -13.60
N TYR A 240 -9.25 -21.66 -13.31
CA TYR A 240 -10.00 -21.06 -12.22
C TYR A 240 -10.75 -19.83 -12.72
N VAL A 241 -11.85 -19.49 -12.04
CA VAL A 241 -12.51 -18.19 -12.15
C VAL A 241 -12.01 -17.31 -11.02
N GLY A 242 -11.55 -16.12 -11.36
CA GLY A 242 -11.05 -15.17 -10.37
C GLY A 242 -11.34 -13.72 -10.75
N ILE A 243 -11.17 -12.85 -9.76
CA ILE A 243 -11.25 -11.40 -9.92
C ILE A 243 -9.83 -10.86 -9.75
N TRP A 244 -9.42 -9.92 -10.59
CA TRP A 244 -8.10 -9.27 -10.50
C TRP A 244 -8.19 -7.78 -10.80
N TYR A 245 -7.14 -7.04 -10.44
CA TYR A 245 -6.99 -5.64 -10.85
C TYR A 245 -6.76 -5.57 -12.36
N HIS A 246 -7.63 -4.89 -13.11
CA HIS A 246 -7.66 -4.98 -14.57
C HIS A 246 -6.48 -4.27 -15.28
N LYS A 247 -6.14 -3.04 -14.84
CA LYS A 247 -5.14 -2.18 -15.51
C LYS A 247 -3.82 -2.04 -14.75
N VAL A 248 -3.47 -3.02 -13.91
CA VAL A 248 -2.22 -3.01 -13.11
C VAL A 248 -1.25 -4.05 -13.68
N PRO A 249 0.01 -3.70 -14.02
CA PRO A 249 1.00 -4.66 -14.48
C PRO A 249 1.20 -5.80 -13.46
N ASN A 250 1.38 -7.05 -13.94
CA ASN A 250 1.45 -8.25 -13.09
C ASN A 250 0.21 -8.38 -12.18
N THR A 251 -0.98 -8.30 -12.80
CA THR A 251 -2.30 -8.26 -12.17
C THR A 251 -2.43 -9.23 -10.99
N ALA A 252 -2.64 -8.69 -9.78
CA ALA A 252 -2.91 -9.49 -8.59
C ALA A 252 -4.35 -10.03 -8.63
N VAL A 253 -4.49 -11.35 -8.53
CA VAL A 253 -5.78 -12.01 -8.35
C VAL A 253 -6.23 -11.79 -6.90
N ILE A 254 -7.42 -11.22 -6.70
CA ILE A 254 -7.94 -10.80 -5.40
C ILE A 254 -8.93 -11.82 -4.82
N TRP A 255 -9.55 -12.60 -5.70
CA TRP A 255 -10.58 -13.57 -5.33
C TRP A 255 -10.63 -14.72 -6.33
N VAL A 256 -10.95 -15.92 -5.86
CA VAL A 256 -11.00 -17.16 -6.67
C VAL A 256 -12.20 -17.98 -6.24
N ALA A 257 -13.12 -18.27 -7.18
CA ALA A 257 -14.36 -18.98 -6.91
C ALA A 257 -14.13 -20.47 -6.62
N ASN A 258 -13.59 -21.19 -7.61
CA ASN A 258 -13.44 -22.63 -7.62
C ASN A 258 -12.05 -23.07 -7.12
N ARG A 259 -11.50 -22.39 -6.10
CA ARG A 259 -10.12 -22.57 -5.64
C ARG A 259 -9.74 -24.00 -5.25
N ASN A 260 -10.72 -24.79 -4.77
CA ASN A 260 -10.53 -26.20 -4.41
C ASN A 260 -11.01 -27.19 -5.48
N ASN A 261 -11.73 -26.72 -6.51
CA ASN A 261 -12.33 -27.54 -7.57
C ASN A 261 -11.95 -26.97 -8.95
N PRO A 262 -10.66 -27.03 -9.33
CA PRO A 262 -10.19 -26.52 -10.62
C PRO A 262 -10.77 -27.26 -11.83
N LEU A 263 -10.82 -26.57 -12.97
CA LEU A 263 -11.07 -27.17 -14.28
C LEU A 263 -9.78 -27.79 -14.83
N ASN A 264 -9.88 -29.01 -15.39
CA ASN A 264 -8.75 -29.76 -15.93
C ASN A 264 -8.62 -29.53 -17.45
N LYS A 265 -7.78 -28.57 -17.88
CA LYS A 265 -7.42 -28.28 -19.29
C LYS A 265 -8.57 -27.96 -20.27
N SER A 266 -9.83 -28.16 -19.90
CA SER A 266 -11.01 -27.84 -20.70
C SER A 266 -11.37 -26.35 -20.62
N SER A 267 -12.10 -25.85 -21.62
CA SER A 267 -12.69 -24.52 -21.54
C SER A 267 -13.78 -24.53 -20.47
N GLY A 268 -13.79 -23.54 -19.61
CA GLY A 268 -14.85 -23.35 -18.62
C GLY A 268 -15.98 -22.49 -19.16
N VAL A 269 -17.16 -22.65 -18.56
CA VAL A 269 -18.30 -21.75 -18.74
C VAL A 269 -18.74 -21.23 -17.37
N LEU A 270 -18.82 -19.91 -17.22
CA LEU A 270 -19.39 -19.23 -16.06
C LEU A 270 -20.73 -18.62 -16.49
N SER A 271 -21.81 -19.03 -15.85
CA SER A 271 -23.18 -18.62 -16.23
C SER A 271 -24.13 -18.62 -15.02
N LEU A 272 -25.33 -18.07 -15.22
CA LEU A 272 -26.42 -18.19 -14.26
C LEU A 272 -27.28 -19.40 -14.65
N ALA A 273 -27.41 -20.35 -13.72
CA ALA A 273 -28.24 -21.54 -13.90
C ALA A 273 -29.74 -21.19 -13.81
N GLN A 274 -30.60 -22.12 -14.24
CA GLN A 274 -32.06 -21.93 -14.25
C GLN A 274 -32.67 -21.73 -12.86
N ASP A 275 -31.99 -22.21 -11.82
CA ASP A 275 -32.36 -22.00 -10.42
C ASP A 275 -31.91 -20.63 -9.88
N GLY A 276 -31.27 -19.81 -10.71
CA GLY A 276 -30.77 -18.47 -10.40
C GLY A 276 -29.36 -18.44 -9.81
N ASN A 277 -28.71 -19.58 -9.57
CA ASN A 277 -27.36 -19.62 -8.99
C ASN A 277 -26.29 -19.27 -10.03
N LEU A 278 -25.20 -18.65 -9.57
CA LEU A 278 -23.99 -18.52 -10.37
C LEU A 278 -23.23 -19.86 -10.35
N VAL A 279 -22.94 -20.42 -11.52
CA VAL A 279 -22.31 -21.73 -11.65
C VAL A 279 -21.08 -21.70 -12.55
N ILE A 280 -20.11 -22.55 -12.23
CA ILE A 280 -18.94 -22.84 -13.07
C ILE A 280 -19.05 -24.29 -13.52
N SER A 281 -19.04 -24.50 -14.82
CA SER A 281 -19.14 -25.82 -15.43
C SER A 281 -18.05 -26.03 -16.47
N SER A 282 -17.78 -27.30 -16.80
CA SER A 282 -16.96 -27.59 -17.99
C SER A 282 -17.79 -27.35 -19.24
N ASP A 283 -17.14 -26.94 -20.33
CA ASP A 283 -17.70 -26.94 -21.68
C ASP A 283 -18.35 -28.28 -22.08
N THR A 284 -17.75 -29.42 -21.71
CA THR A 284 -18.23 -30.77 -22.03
C THR A 284 -19.36 -31.27 -21.13
N ASP A 285 -19.49 -30.75 -19.91
CA ASP A 285 -20.55 -31.13 -18.98
C ASP A 285 -21.05 -29.90 -18.21
N GLN A 286 -22.13 -29.33 -18.72
CA GLN A 286 -22.86 -28.23 -18.09
C GLN A 286 -23.97 -28.71 -17.15
N SER A 287 -24.28 -30.01 -17.15
CA SER A 287 -25.34 -30.58 -16.32
C SER A 287 -24.92 -30.76 -14.86
N HIS A 288 -23.61 -30.92 -14.61
CA HIS A 288 -23.04 -31.03 -13.28
C HIS A 288 -22.04 -29.89 -13.04
N PRO A 289 -22.47 -28.77 -12.44
CA PRO A 289 -21.57 -27.66 -12.15
C PRO A 289 -20.51 -28.06 -11.12
N LEU A 290 -19.27 -27.68 -11.36
CA LEU A 290 -18.12 -27.90 -10.47
C LEU A 290 -18.17 -26.99 -9.23
N TRP A 291 -18.79 -25.83 -9.39
CA TRP A 291 -18.96 -24.84 -8.34
C TRP A 291 -20.27 -24.08 -8.54
N SER A 292 -20.92 -23.72 -7.43
CA SER A 292 -22.16 -22.94 -7.41
C SER A 292 -22.20 -22.06 -6.16
N THR A 293 -22.90 -20.93 -6.24
CA THR A 293 -23.20 -20.07 -5.07
C THR A 293 -24.08 -20.75 -4.02
N ASN A 294 -24.83 -21.79 -4.39
CA ASN A 294 -25.69 -22.58 -3.50
C ASN A 294 -26.66 -21.74 -2.65
N VAL A 295 -27.26 -20.70 -3.25
CA VAL A 295 -28.28 -19.88 -2.61
C VAL A 295 -29.62 -20.58 -2.76
N SER A 296 -30.33 -20.77 -1.65
CA SER A 296 -31.72 -21.24 -1.64
C SER A 296 -32.66 -20.08 -2.02
N MET A 297 -33.24 -20.11 -3.22
CA MET A 297 -34.03 -18.99 -3.78
C MET A 297 -35.47 -19.37 -4.11
N ASN A 298 -36.37 -18.38 -4.00
CA ASN A 298 -37.76 -18.45 -4.47
C ASN A 298 -37.98 -17.73 -5.82
N SER A 299 -36.94 -17.15 -6.42
CA SER A 299 -37.00 -16.36 -7.65
C SER A 299 -35.99 -16.89 -8.67
N ASN A 300 -36.45 -17.16 -9.90
CA ASN A 300 -35.65 -17.77 -10.96
C ASN A 300 -34.88 -16.73 -11.80
N THR A 301 -34.96 -15.44 -11.43
CA THR A 301 -34.34 -14.35 -12.20
C THR A 301 -33.38 -13.59 -11.32
N THR A 302 -32.09 -13.82 -11.56
CA THR A 302 -30.98 -13.16 -10.89
C THR A 302 -30.11 -12.42 -11.88
N ILE A 303 -29.36 -11.45 -11.38
CA ILE A 303 -28.39 -10.68 -12.16
C ILE A 303 -27.08 -10.68 -11.38
N LEU A 304 -25.98 -11.01 -12.06
CA LEU A 304 -24.64 -10.91 -11.49
C LEU A 304 -24.06 -9.55 -11.84
N LYS A 305 -23.41 -8.89 -10.88
CA LYS A 305 -22.73 -7.61 -11.11
C LYS A 305 -21.37 -7.56 -10.42
N LEU A 306 -20.34 -7.11 -11.14
CA LEU A 306 -19.03 -6.79 -10.56
C LEU A 306 -18.98 -5.31 -10.19
N LEU A 307 -18.90 -5.00 -8.90
CA LEU A 307 -18.83 -3.64 -8.38
C LEU A 307 -17.40 -3.08 -8.45
N ASP A 308 -17.28 -1.75 -8.43
CA ASP A 308 -15.98 -1.06 -8.42
C ASP A 308 -15.19 -1.24 -7.13
N SER A 309 -15.80 -1.79 -6.08
CA SER A 309 -15.10 -2.27 -4.88
C SER A 309 -14.40 -3.61 -5.09
N GLY A 310 -14.65 -4.31 -6.20
CA GLY A 310 -14.22 -5.69 -6.44
C GLY A 310 -15.19 -6.73 -5.88
N ASN A 311 -16.29 -6.31 -5.24
CA ASN A 311 -17.33 -7.21 -4.78
C ASN A 311 -18.17 -7.72 -5.95
N LEU A 312 -18.29 -9.03 -6.09
CA LEU A 312 -19.12 -9.70 -7.08
C LEU A 312 -20.43 -10.07 -6.41
N VAL A 313 -21.53 -9.51 -6.90
CA VAL A 313 -22.83 -9.54 -6.21
C VAL A 313 -23.88 -10.18 -7.09
N LEU A 314 -24.68 -11.07 -6.50
CA LEU A 314 -25.87 -11.66 -7.12
C LEU A 314 -27.11 -10.96 -6.57
N TYR A 315 -27.87 -10.30 -7.45
CA TYR A 315 -29.10 -9.58 -7.12
C TYR A 315 -30.34 -10.35 -7.58
N SER A 316 -31.46 -10.13 -6.89
CA SER A 316 -32.77 -10.47 -7.43
C SER A 316 -33.16 -9.48 -8.54
N SER A 317 -33.56 -9.97 -9.72
CA SER A 317 -34.04 -9.11 -10.81
C SER A 317 -35.29 -8.31 -10.43
N SER A 318 -36.12 -8.83 -9.51
CA SER A 318 -37.32 -8.17 -9.02
C SER A 318 -37.06 -7.04 -8.03
N ASN A 319 -35.94 -7.11 -7.28
CA ASN A 319 -35.54 -6.09 -6.33
C ASN A 319 -34.01 -6.00 -6.25
N ARG A 320 -33.45 -5.02 -6.97
CA ARG A 320 -32.00 -4.78 -7.04
C ARG A 320 -31.37 -4.37 -5.71
N ASN A 321 -32.17 -4.07 -4.68
CA ASN A 321 -31.67 -3.78 -3.34
C ASN A 321 -31.46 -5.04 -2.50
N THR A 322 -31.95 -6.21 -2.96
CA THR A 322 -31.79 -7.47 -2.24
C THR A 322 -30.56 -8.20 -2.78
N VAL A 323 -29.47 -8.16 -2.01
CA VAL A 323 -28.26 -8.97 -2.24
C VAL A 323 -28.54 -10.40 -1.80
N LEU A 324 -28.45 -11.34 -2.73
CA LEU A 324 -28.69 -12.76 -2.50
C LEU A 324 -27.40 -13.51 -2.15
N TRP A 325 -26.29 -13.09 -2.75
CA TRP A 325 -24.95 -13.60 -2.49
C TRP A 325 -23.90 -12.55 -2.87
N GLN A 326 -22.75 -12.56 -2.21
CA GLN A 326 -21.63 -11.68 -2.53
C GLN A 326 -20.28 -12.33 -2.26
N SER A 327 -19.27 -12.02 -3.09
CA SER A 327 -17.92 -12.57 -2.93
C SER A 327 -17.22 -12.08 -1.66
N PHE A 328 -17.57 -10.89 -1.16
CA PHE A 328 -17.03 -10.35 0.10
C PHE A 328 -17.42 -11.16 1.35
N ASP A 329 -18.42 -12.03 1.26
CA ASP A 329 -18.77 -12.97 2.33
C ASP A 329 -17.92 -14.26 2.27
N HIS A 330 -17.18 -14.45 1.18
CA HIS A 330 -16.34 -15.62 0.91
C HIS A 330 -14.92 -15.21 0.50
N PRO A 331 -14.14 -14.54 1.38
CA PRO A 331 -12.75 -14.19 1.10
C PRO A 331 -11.89 -15.37 0.63
N THR A 332 -10.84 -15.06 -0.13
CA THR A 332 -9.74 -16.01 -0.35
C THR A 332 -8.55 -15.66 0.52
N HIS A 333 -7.53 -15.04 -0.06
CA HIS A 333 -6.26 -14.70 0.57
C HIS A 333 -6.06 -13.17 0.66
N MET A 334 -7.02 -12.40 0.15
CA MET A 334 -6.92 -10.95 0.04
C MET A 334 -8.08 -10.28 0.78
N TRP A 335 -7.79 -9.23 1.55
CA TRP A 335 -8.76 -8.35 2.18
C TRP A 335 -8.70 -6.98 1.51
N LEU A 336 -9.85 -6.54 1.02
CA LEU A 336 -10.02 -5.32 0.21
C LEU A 336 -10.64 -4.18 1.04
N PRO A 337 -10.53 -2.93 0.59
CA PRO A 337 -11.24 -1.82 1.21
C PRO A 337 -12.75 -2.10 1.22
N THR A 338 -13.44 -1.67 2.27
CA THR A 338 -14.89 -1.89 2.50
C THR A 338 -15.34 -3.35 2.74
N MET A 339 -14.43 -4.32 2.63
CA MET A 339 -14.72 -5.72 2.92
C MET A 339 -14.68 -5.96 4.44
N LYS A 340 -15.63 -6.71 4.98
CA LYS A 340 -15.66 -7.07 6.41
C LYS A 340 -14.79 -8.31 6.65
N LEU A 341 -13.87 -8.25 7.60
CA LEU A 341 -13.16 -9.41 8.12
C LEU A 341 -13.68 -9.73 9.52
N GLY A 342 -14.32 -10.88 9.71
CA GLY A 342 -14.97 -11.25 10.96
C GLY A 342 -16.35 -11.88 10.79
N MET A 343 -17.12 -11.89 11.88
CA MET A 343 -18.34 -12.66 12.05
C MET A 343 -19.61 -11.81 11.92
N ASP A 344 -20.57 -12.32 11.15
CA ASP A 344 -21.98 -11.99 11.34
C ASP A 344 -22.55 -12.98 12.37
N ARG A 345 -22.87 -12.49 13.56
CA ARG A 345 -23.36 -13.33 14.68
C ARG A 345 -24.81 -13.76 14.49
N ARG A 346 -25.57 -13.07 13.64
CA ARG A 346 -26.96 -13.41 13.33
C ARG A 346 -27.04 -14.62 12.41
N THR A 347 -26.15 -14.70 11.41
CA THR A 347 -26.11 -15.80 10.44
C THR A 347 -25.11 -16.89 10.81
N GLY A 348 -24.14 -16.59 11.68
CA GLY A 348 -23.04 -17.49 12.01
C GLY A 348 -21.90 -17.47 10.98
N LEU A 349 -22.00 -16.64 9.94
CA LEU A 349 -20.98 -16.51 8.90
C LEU A 349 -19.70 -15.89 9.48
N ASN A 350 -18.58 -16.57 9.33
CA ASN A 350 -17.26 -16.08 9.73
C ASN A 350 -16.34 -15.88 8.51
N ARG A 351 -16.02 -14.63 8.20
CA ARG A 351 -15.16 -14.24 7.08
C ARG A 351 -13.71 -14.31 7.53
N VAL A 352 -12.95 -15.22 6.93
CA VAL A 352 -11.56 -15.55 7.27
C VAL A 352 -10.71 -15.52 6.01
N LEU A 353 -9.54 -14.88 6.06
CA LEU A 353 -8.57 -15.04 4.97
C LEU A 353 -7.82 -16.36 5.15
N THR A 354 -7.60 -17.07 4.06
CA THR A 354 -6.80 -18.30 4.00
C THR A 354 -5.83 -18.20 2.85
N SER A 355 -4.54 -18.41 3.12
CA SER A 355 -3.49 -18.34 2.11
C SER A 355 -3.75 -19.29 0.96
N TRP A 356 -3.08 -19.05 -0.17
CA TRP A 356 -2.92 -20.08 -1.18
C TRP A 356 -2.03 -21.21 -0.65
N LYS A 357 -2.12 -22.40 -1.26
CA LYS A 357 -1.20 -23.51 -0.94
C LYS A 357 0.21 -23.20 -1.42
N SER A 358 0.30 -22.57 -2.59
CA SER A 358 1.54 -22.09 -3.18
C SER A 358 1.21 -21.03 -4.24
N LYS A 359 2.24 -20.34 -4.74
CA LYS A 359 2.13 -19.42 -5.88
C LYS A 359 1.38 -19.97 -7.11
N ASP A 360 1.45 -21.28 -7.37
CA ASP A 360 0.81 -21.94 -8.53
C ASP A 360 -0.49 -22.71 -8.17
N ASP A 361 -0.87 -22.77 -6.89
CA ASP A 361 -2.07 -23.50 -6.42
C ASP A 361 -2.89 -22.61 -5.46
N PRO A 362 -4.01 -22.03 -5.94
CA PRO A 362 -4.86 -21.15 -5.15
C PRO A 362 -5.75 -21.90 -4.16
N GLY A 363 -5.67 -23.23 -4.08
CA GLY A 363 -6.36 -24.04 -3.08
C GLY A 363 -6.08 -23.58 -1.64
N LEU A 364 -6.85 -24.12 -0.69
CA LEU A 364 -6.70 -23.76 0.73
C LEU A 364 -5.30 -24.12 1.26
N GLY A 365 -4.51 -23.09 1.59
CA GLY A 365 -3.24 -23.22 2.31
C GLY A 365 -3.42 -23.40 3.81
N ILE A 366 -2.29 -23.47 4.53
CA ILE A 366 -2.26 -23.75 5.97
C ILE A 366 -2.41 -22.49 6.84
N TYR A 367 -2.17 -21.31 6.28
CA TYR A 367 -2.19 -20.06 7.03
C TYR A 367 -3.58 -19.43 6.98
N SER A 368 -4.04 -18.90 8.11
CA SER A 368 -5.32 -18.19 8.18
C SER A 368 -5.23 -16.91 9.01
N PHE A 369 -5.92 -15.87 8.56
CA PHE A 369 -6.00 -14.59 9.25
C PHE A 369 -7.45 -14.26 9.60
N LYS A 370 -7.72 -14.11 10.89
CA LYS A 370 -9.08 -14.01 11.45
C LYS A 370 -9.11 -13.29 12.79
N ILE A 371 -10.30 -12.84 13.16
CA ILE A 371 -10.59 -12.32 14.49
C ILE A 371 -10.80 -13.48 15.46
N ASP A 372 -10.07 -13.49 16.57
CA ASP A 372 -10.40 -14.28 17.75
C ASP A 372 -11.45 -13.51 18.57
N PRO A 373 -12.66 -14.06 18.81
CA PRO A 373 -13.72 -13.35 19.49
C PRO A 373 -13.60 -13.40 21.02
N ARG A 374 -12.67 -14.19 21.57
CA ARG A 374 -12.54 -14.38 23.02
C ARG A 374 -12.05 -13.11 23.69
N GLY A 375 -12.65 -12.79 24.84
CA GLY A 375 -12.28 -11.62 25.60
C GLY A 375 -12.50 -10.31 24.82
N SER A 376 -11.43 -9.58 24.46
CA SER A 376 -11.45 -8.37 23.64
C SER A 376 -10.96 -8.84 22.30
N PRO A 377 -11.82 -8.83 21.27
CA PRO A 377 -11.46 -9.48 20.03
C PRO A 377 -10.20 -8.89 19.42
N GLN A 378 -9.35 -9.76 18.87
CA GLN A 378 -8.07 -9.38 18.27
C GLN A 378 -7.88 -10.09 16.93
N LEU A 379 -7.14 -9.45 16.04
CA LEU A 379 -6.70 -10.09 14.79
C LEU A 379 -5.48 -10.97 15.07
N PHE A 380 -5.54 -12.20 14.55
CA PHE A 380 -4.48 -13.18 14.66
C PHE A 380 -4.20 -13.82 13.29
N LEU A 381 -2.92 -14.05 13.05
CA LEU A 381 -2.41 -14.92 11.99
C LEU A 381 -2.07 -16.28 12.59
N TYR A 382 -2.55 -17.34 11.94
CA TYR A 382 -2.38 -18.72 12.37
C TYR A 382 -1.61 -19.53 11.33
N ASN A 383 -0.83 -20.50 11.80
CA ASN A 383 -0.35 -21.65 11.04
C ASN A 383 -1.09 -22.89 11.54
N GLY A 384 -2.09 -23.36 10.78
CA GLY A 384 -3.02 -24.37 11.27
C GLY A 384 -3.74 -23.90 12.54
N SER A 385 -3.45 -24.53 13.69
CA SER A 385 -3.97 -24.14 15.00
C SER A 385 -3.08 -23.15 15.76
N ASP A 386 -1.82 -23.01 15.36
CA ASP A 386 -0.81 -22.28 16.13
C ASP A 386 -0.86 -20.79 15.81
N ARG A 387 -0.81 -19.96 16.84
CA ARG A 387 -0.76 -18.49 16.69
C ARG A 387 0.65 -18.08 16.26
N LEU A 388 0.77 -17.43 15.11
CA LEU A 388 2.03 -16.91 14.59
C LEU A 388 2.24 -15.44 14.89
N TRP A 389 1.19 -14.62 14.72
CA TRP A 389 1.24 -13.18 14.92
C TRP A 389 -0.09 -12.67 15.43
N ARG A 390 -0.05 -11.55 16.13
CA ARG A 390 -1.21 -10.88 16.73
C ARG A 390 -1.13 -9.38 16.47
N ALA A 391 -2.22 -8.78 16.00
CA ALA A 391 -2.28 -7.33 15.80
C ALA A 391 -2.41 -6.54 17.10
N GLY A 392 -2.88 -7.17 18.18
CA GLY A 392 -3.21 -6.50 19.43
C GLY A 392 -4.71 -6.19 19.56
N PRO A 393 -5.18 -5.73 20.73
CA PRO A 393 -6.57 -5.30 20.90
C PRO A 393 -6.83 -3.99 20.15
N TRP A 394 -8.10 -3.74 19.82
CA TRP A 394 -8.55 -2.44 19.31
C TRP A 394 -8.60 -1.41 20.44
N ASN A 395 -7.87 -0.30 20.29
CA ASN A 395 -7.72 0.73 21.31
C ASN A 395 -8.59 1.98 21.07
N GLY A 396 -9.61 1.90 20.20
CA GLY A 396 -10.47 3.02 19.83
C GLY A 396 -10.03 3.76 18.56
N GLN A 397 -8.74 3.71 18.20
CA GLN A 397 -8.20 4.35 17.00
C GLN A 397 -7.50 3.37 16.05
N ARG A 398 -6.83 2.35 16.60
CA ARG A 398 -6.04 1.38 15.86
C ARG A 398 -5.91 0.05 16.60
N TRP A 399 -5.30 -0.92 15.93
CA TRP A 399 -4.80 -2.13 16.58
C TRP A 399 -3.48 -1.82 17.28
N SER A 400 -3.36 -2.21 18.55
CA SER A 400 -2.21 -1.86 19.42
C SER A 400 -0.83 -2.12 18.79
N GLY A 401 -0.68 -3.24 18.10
CA GLY A 401 0.54 -3.70 17.44
C GLY A 401 0.67 -3.33 15.96
N VAL A 402 -0.25 -2.53 15.41
CA VAL A 402 -0.21 -2.05 14.03
C VAL A 402 0.05 -0.55 14.03
N VAL A 403 1.02 -0.12 13.20
CA VAL A 403 1.42 1.27 13.07
C VAL A 403 0.34 2.06 12.32
N LEU A 404 0.11 3.31 12.71
CA LEU A 404 -0.82 4.21 12.02
C LEU A 404 -0.38 4.47 10.58
N SER A 405 -1.35 4.45 9.68
CA SER A 405 -1.16 4.83 8.28
C SER A 405 -1.82 6.18 8.02
N ASN A 406 -1.14 7.04 7.24
CA ASN A 406 -1.74 8.29 6.74
C ASN A 406 -2.66 8.07 5.53
N VAL A 407 -2.72 6.84 5.00
CA VAL A 407 -3.47 6.49 3.78
C VAL A 407 -4.70 5.63 4.11
N ILE A 408 -4.58 4.75 5.10
CA ILE A 408 -5.59 3.74 5.43
C ILE A 408 -6.15 4.01 6.82
N SER A 409 -7.47 3.99 6.94
CA SER A 409 -8.15 3.96 8.23
C SER A 409 -8.81 2.63 8.45
N TYR A 410 -8.60 2.08 9.64
CA TYR A 410 -9.28 0.87 10.09
C TYR A 410 -10.45 1.28 10.97
N ASP A 411 -11.52 0.50 10.92
CA ASP A 411 -12.60 0.54 11.89
C ASP A 411 -12.85 -0.85 12.43
N PHE A 412 -13.35 -0.90 13.65
CA PHE A 412 -13.68 -2.15 14.33
C PHE A 412 -15.06 -2.06 14.98
N ILE A 413 -15.91 -3.01 14.61
CA ILE A 413 -17.28 -3.11 15.08
C ILE A 413 -17.38 -4.36 15.94
N ASN A 414 -17.86 -4.22 17.17
CA ASN A 414 -18.15 -5.32 18.08
C ASN A 414 -19.50 -5.09 18.76
N THR A 415 -20.55 -5.68 18.21
CA THR A 415 -21.93 -5.59 18.69
C THR A 415 -22.47 -6.99 18.98
N THR A 416 -23.71 -7.07 19.46
CA THR A 416 -24.42 -8.34 19.62
C THR A 416 -24.69 -9.04 18.28
N ASN A 417 -24.81 -8.28 17.18
CA ASN A 417 -25.18 -8.80 15.86
C ASN A 417 -23.98 -9.05 14.94
N GLU A 418 -22.93 -8.23 15.03
CA GLU A 418 -21.77 -8.29 14.15
C GLU A 418 -20.48 -8.02 14.91
N LEU A 419 -19.41 -8.72 14.52
CA LEU A 419 -18.04 -8.54 15.01
C LEU A 419 -17.10 -8.55 13.82
N TYR A 420 -16.59 -7.40 13.39
CA TYR A 420 -15.68 -7.35 12.25
C TYR A 420 -14.72 -6.17 12.29
N ALA A 421 -13.60 -6.34 11.61
CA ALA A 421 -12.72 -5.27 11.19
C ALA A 421 -13.06 -4.89 9.75
N ILE A 422 -12.94 -3.61 9.43
CA ILE A 422 -13.05 -3.05 8.08
C ILE A 422 -11.97 -1.99 7.93
N TYR A 423 -11.58 -1.68 6.71
CA TYR A 423 -10.73 -0.54 6.46
C TYR A 423 -11.15 0.16 5.18
N ASP A 424 -10.80 1.44 5.11
CA ASP A 424 -11.01 2.29 3.94
C ASP A 424 -9.79 3.18 3.69
N ILE A 425 -9.77 3.85 2.54
CA ILE A 425 -8.69 4.73 2.12
C ILE A 425 -9.11 6.18 2.44
N TYR A 426 -8.39 6.83 3.36
CA TYR A 426 -8.79 8.10 4.00
C TYR A 426 -8.98 9.26 3.03
N ASN A 427 -8.28 9.24 1.89
CA ASN A 427 -8.25 10.35 0.95
C ASN A 427 -8.70 9.90 -0.44
N SER A 428 -10.03 9.85 -0.64
CA SER A 428 -10.67 9.69 -1.94
C SER A 428 -10.28 10.78 -2.95
N SER A 429 -9.64 11.87 -2.50
CA SER A 429 -9.09 12.93 -3.36
C SER A 429 -7.71 12.58 -3.94
N ILE A 430 -6.99 11.59 -3.39
CA ILE A 430 -5.81 11.00 -4.06
C ILE A 430 -6.31 9.99 -5.08
N SER A 431 -6.91 10.50 -6.16
CA SER A 431 -7.49 9.68 -7.20
C SER A 431 -6.42 8.75 -7.78
N GLY A 432 -6.55 7.44 -7.57
CA GLY A 432 -5.68 6.43 -8.17
C GLY A 432 -4.79 5.62 -7.23
N ILE A 433 -4.92 5.73 -5.90
CA ILE A 433 -4.35 4.76 -4.97
C ILE A 433 -5.32 3.59 -4.78
N SER A 434 -4.84 2.37 -4.93
CA SER A 434 -5.50 1.16 -4.45
C SER A 434 -4.66 0.53 -3.36
N SER A 435 -5.30 -0.05 -2.35
CA SER A 435 -4.60 -0.76 -1.29
C SER A 435 -5.31 -2.06 -0.94
N THR A 436 -4.52 -3.10 -0.67
CA THR A 436 -5.04 -4.41 -0.32
C THR A 436 -4.14 -5.08 0.72
N VAL A 437 -4.76 -5.88 1.59
CA VAL A 437 -4.06 -6.74 2.54
C VAL A 437 -3.97 -8.14 1.93
N LEU A 438 -2.76 -8.63 1.70
CA LEU A 438 -2.49 -9.97 1.18
C LEU A 438 -2.02 -10.89 2.32
N LEU A 439 -2.61 -12.08 2.42
CA LEU A 439 -2.04 -13.22 3.12
C LEU A 439 -1.37 -14.14 2.10
N ASP A 440 -0.04 -14.13 2.05
CA ASP A 440 0.71 -14.95 1.10
C ASP A 440 0.87 -16.41 1.55
N ASP A 441 1.42 -17.24 0.66
CA ASP A 441 1.69 -18.67 0.88
C ASP A 441 2.87 -18.93 1.82
N SER A 442 3.64 -17.90 2.19
CA SER A 442 4.71 -17.99 3.21
C SER A 442 4.20 -17.76 4.64
N GLY A 443 2.95 -17.32 4.78
CA GLY A 443 2.37 -16.99 6.07
C GLY A 443 2.74 -15.60 6.54
N ALA A 444 2.87 -14.64 5.62
CA ALA A 444 3.00 -13.23 5.93
C ALA A 444 1.76 -12.43 5.49
N ILE A 445 1.42 -11.43 6.29
CA ILE A 445 0.42 -10.40 5.98
C ILE A 445 1.15 -9.20 5.41
N GLN A 446 0.76 -8.79 4.20
CA GLN A 446 1.33 -7.66 3.49
C GLN A 446 0.25 -6.63 3.20
N GLN A 447 0.40 -5.42 3.74
CA GLN A 447 -0.36 -4.28 3.23
C GLN A 447 0.34 -3.77 1.98
N MET A 448 -0.27 -4.01 0.81
CA MET A 448 0.24 -3.52 -0.46
C MET A 448 -0.53 -2.27 -0.88
N THR A 449 0.18 -1.33 -1.50
CA THR A 449 -0.39 -0.15 -2.12
C THR A 449 0.08 -0.08 -3.56
N VAL A 450 -0.78 0.45 -4.42
CA VAL A 450 -0.45 0.76 -5.80
C VAL A 450 -1.02 2.12 -6.15
N GLU A 451 -0.18 2.98 -6.68
CA GLU A 451 -0.58 4.23 -7.33
C GLU A 451 -0.76 3.95 -8.83
N ARG A 452 -1.71 4.63 -9.49
CA ARG A 452 -1.93 4.50 -10.95
C ARG A 452 -0.59 4.48 -11.71
N ASN A 453 -0.40 3.43 -12.51
CA ASN A 453 0.78 3.18 -13.35
C ASN A 453 2.11 2.90 -12.62
N ARG A 454 2.07 2.66 -11.31
CA ARG A 454 3.19 2.07 -10.54
C ARG A 454 2.94 0.58 -10.29
N GLY A 455 4.01 -0.17 -10.02
CA GLY A 455 3.88 -1.54 -9.51
C GLY A 455 3.40 -1.56 -8.07
N TRP A 456 3.02 -2.74 -7.57
CA TRP A 456 2.71 -2.93 -6.15
C TRP A 456 3.94 -2.66 -5.28
N SER A 457 3.74 -1.92 -4.19
CA SER A 457 4.72 -1.72 -3.13
C SER A 457 4.16 -2.18 -1.80
N THR A 458 4.97 -2.87 -1.00
CA THR A 458 4.62 -3.30 0.35
C THR A 458 4.84 -2.14 1.32
N PHE A 459 3.75 -1.66 1.94
CA PHE A 459 3.77 -0.62 2.96
C PHE A 459 3.99 -1.18 4.36
N TYR A 460 3.40 -2.34 4.65
CA TYR A 460 3.49 -3.01 5.94
C TYR A 460 3.60 -4.51 5.74
N LEU A 461 4.39 -5.17 6.59
CA LEU A 461 4.64 -6.61 6.58
C LEU A 461 4.52 -7.11 8.02
N ALA A 462 3.87 -8.26 8.22
CA ALA A 462 3.84 -8.94 9.51
C ALA A 462 3.75 -10.47 9.34
N PRO A 463 4.55 -11.28 10.06
CA PRO A 463 5.67 -10.87 10.91
C PRO A 463 6.81 -10.23 10.10
N ASN A 464 7.39 -9.13 10.57
CA ASN A 464 8.54 -8.46 9.93
C ASN A 464 9.88 -8.80 10.60
N ASP A 465 9.84 -9.11 11.89
CA ASP A 465 11.02 -9.44 12.70
C ASP A 465 10.69 -10.45 13.81
N THR A 466 11.68 -10.80 14.61
CA THR A 466 11.59 -11.78 15.70
C THR A 466 10.56 -11.39 16.78
N CYS A 467 10.41 -10.11 17.07
CA CYS A 467 9.48 -9.60 18.10
C CYS A 467 8.01 -9.62 17.67
N ASP A 468 7.73 -9.80 16.38
CA ASP A 468 6.37 -9.98 15.88
C ASP A 468 5.82 -11.39 16.12
N TYR A 469 6.69 -12.40 16.23
CA TYR A 469 6.26 -13.76 16.46
C TYR A 469 5.59 -13.90 17.83
N TYR A 470 4.40 -14.50 17.82
CA TYR A 470 3.53 -14.58 18.97
C TYR A 470 4.24 -15.24 20.16
N GLY A 471 4.35 -14.48 21.26
CA GLY A 471 4.89 -15.00 22.51
C GLY A 471 6.40 -15.23 22.50
N HIS A 472 7.15 -14.57 21.61
CA HIS A 472 8.61 -14.72 21.46
C HIS A 472 9.36 -14.70 22.82
N CYS A 473 9.07 -13.72 23.68
CA CYS A 473 9.74 -13.56 24.99
C CYS A 473 9.08 -14.29 26.17
N GLY A 474 8.05 -15.11 25.92
CA GLY A 474 7.31 -15.82 26.96
C GLY A 474 6.49 -14.92 27.90
N ALA A 475 6.06 -15.48 29.04
CA ALA A 475 5.23 -14.78 30.02
C ALA A 475 6.00 -13.68 30.75
N TYR A 476 5.40 -12.50 30.90
CA TYR A 476 5.97 -11.32 31.55
C TYR A 476 7.33 -10.86 30.98
N GLY A 477 7.65 -11.25 29.75
CA GLY A 477 8.77 -10.75 28.97
C GLY A 477 8.27 -9.76 27.91
N GLY A 478 9.06 -8.71 27.67
CA GLY A 478 8.83 -7.76 26.58
C GLY A 478 9.98 -7.85 25.56
N CYS A 479 9.61 -7.78 24.27
CA CYS A 479 10.55 -7.85 23.16
C CYS A 479 10.87 -6.45 22.63
N ASN A 480 12.15 -6.13 22.44
CA ASN A 480 12.61 -4.91 21.79
C ASN A 480 13.78 -5.24 20.86
N THR A 481 13.60 -4.96 19.56
CA THR A 481 14.60 -5.24 18.52
C THR A 481 15.89 -4.43 18.66
N ASP A 482 15.86 -3.31 19.40
CA ASP A 482 17.05 -2.49 19.65
C ASP A 482 17.90 -3.00 20.82
N ASN A 483 17.36 -3.92 21.61
CA ASN A 483 18.06 -4.49 22.75
C ASN A 483 18.85 -5.75 22.35
N THR A 484 19.98 -5.97 23.02
CA THR A 484 20.74 -7.22 22.92
C THR A 484 20.98 -7.80 24.33
N PRO A 485 20.28 -8.87 24.74
CA PRO A 485 19.27 -9.64 23.99
C PRO A 485 17.94 -8.90 23.79
N GLU A 486 17.17 -9.27 22.75
CA GLU A 486 15.89 -8.63 22.39
C GLU A 486 14.83 -8.78 23.49
N CYS A 487 14.86 -9.90 24.22
CA CYS A 487 13.94 -10.18 25.31
C CYS A 487 14.47 -9.70 26.67
N SER A 488 13.62 -8.95 27.38
CA SER A 488 13.85 -8.54 28.76
C SER A 488 12.60 -8.75 29.63
N CYS A 489 12.78 -9.07 30.92
CA CYS A 489 11.65 -9.05 31.86
C CYS A 489 11.09 -7.64 31.99
N LEU A 490 9.78 -7.58 32.21
CA LEU A 490 9.14 -6.37 32.71
C LEU A 490 9.74 -5.98 34.07
N GLN A 491 9.70 -4.69 34.37
CA GLN A 491 10.18 -4.16 35.65
C GLN A 491 9.46 -4.85 36.82
N GLY A 492 10.22 -5.25 37.85
CA GLY A 492 9.74 -6.06 38.98
C GLY A 492 9.74 -7.58 38.75
N PHE A 493 10.22 -8.05 37.58
CA PHE A 493 10.34 -9.47 37.23
C PHE A 493 11.78 -9.88 36.96
N GLN A 494 12.05 -11.19 37.04
CA GLN A 494 13.34 -11.82 36.80
C GLN A 494 13.21 -13.13 35.98
N PRO A 495 14.29 -13.60 35.34
CA PRO A 495 14.34 -14.90 34.66
C PRO A 495 13.81 -16.05 35.49
N MET A 496 12.86 -16.80 34.92
CA MET A 496 12.44 -18.08 35.49
C MET A 496 13.61 -19.09 35.45
N PHE A 497 14.38 -19.08 34.37
CA PHE A 497 15.56 -19.92 34.19
C PHE A 497 16.72 -19.08 33.68
N ALA A 498 17.80 -18.99 34.46
CA ALA A 498 19.00 -18.24 34.09
C ALA A 498 19.66 -18.73 32.77
N THR A 499 19.44 -19.99 32.40
CA THR A 499 20.05 -20.65 31.22
C THR A 499 19.14 -20.72 29.99
N LYS A 500 17.84 -20.45 30.11
CA LYS A 500 16.84 -20.48 29.00
C LYS A 500 15.94 -19.24 29.04
N TRP A 501 16.56 -18.07 29.13
CA TRP A 501 15.87 -16.81 29.33
C TRP A 501 14.93 -16.43 28.18
N SER A 502 15.41 -16.47 26.93
CA SER A 502 14.72 -15.82 25.80
C SER A 502 13.29 -16.32 25.56
N ASN A 503 13.01 -17.62 25.78
CA ASN A 503 11.66 -18.19 25.57
C ASN A 503 11.04 -18.73 26.88
N GLY A 504 11.80 -18.75 27.98
CA GLY A 504 11.39 -19.35 29.26
C GLY A 504 10.51 -18.44 30.10
N GLY A 505 10.39 -17.17 29.73
CA GLY A 505 9.60 -16.18 30.43
C GLY A 505 10.17 -15.75 31.79
N CYS A 506 9.32 -15.02 32.51
CA CYS A 506 9.65 -14.22 33.66
C CYS A 506 8.77 -14.55 34.84
N VAL A 507 9.32 -14.41 36.05
CA VAL A 507 8.60 -14.53 37.31
C VAL A 507 8.81 -13.28 38.16
N ARG A 508 7.87 -12.97 39.04
CA ARG A 508 7.99 -11.80 39.91
C ARG A 508 9.21 -11.93 40.83
N LYS A 509 9.95 -10.84 41.03
CA LYS A 509 11.03 -10.77 42.03
C LYS A 509 10.49 -10.90 43.45
N ARG A 510 9.32 -10.30 43.70
CA ARG A 510 8.62 -10.28 44.98
C ARG A 510 7.16 -10.69 44.80
N SER A 511 6.64 -11.44 45.76
CA SER A 511 5.21 -11.75 45.82
C SER A 511 4.39 -10.49 46.06
N LEU A 512 3.21 -10.41 45.45
CA LEU A 512 2.26 -9.32 45.70
C LEU A 512 1.66 -9.46 47.10
N GLY A 513 1.48 -8.32 47.77
CA GLY A 513 0.87 -8.24 49.09
C GLY A 513 -0.66 -8.15 49.05
N CYS A 514 -1.24 -7.93 47.86
CA CYS A 514 -2.64 -7.64 47.58
C CYS A 514 -3.24 -6.49 48.40
N ASP A 515 -3.50 -6.73 49.69
CA ASP A 515 -4.09 -5.80 50.65
C ASP A 515 -3.04 -4.84 51.25
N THR A 516 -1.75 -5.12 51.05
CA THR A 516 -0.62 -4.46 51.75
C THR A 516 0.25 -3.60 50.83
N GLY A 517 -0.38 -2.65 50.12
CA GLY A 517 0.35 -1.56 49.46
C GLY A 517 0.90 -1.87 48.07
N ASP A 518 0.39 -2.90 47.38
CA ASP A 518 0.63 -3.05 45.94
C ASP A 518 0.30 -1.75 45.21
N GLY A 519 1.01 -1.49 44.12
CA GLY A 519 0.65 -0.39 43.22
C GLY A 519 0.95 -0.74 41.78
N PHE A 520 0.93 0.28 40.92
CA PHE A 520 1.09 0.08 39.49
C PHE A 520 2.22 0.91 38.91
N LEU A 521 2.98 0.24 38.05
CA LEU A 521 3.97 0.86 37.20
C LEU A 521 3.37 1.10 35.81
N LYS A 522 3.41 2.33 35.33
CA LYS A 522 3.02 2.65 33.95
C LYS A 522 4.14 2.21 33.01
N LEU A 523 3.81 1.33 32.07
CA LEU A 523 4.68 0.93 30.96
C LEU A 523 4.12 1.52 29.67
N GLU A 524 4.95 2.25 28.94
CA GLU A 524 4.58 2.97 27.72
C GLU A 524 5.35 2.43 26.52
N GLY A 525 4.88 2.80 25.32
CA GLY A 525 5.51 2.44 24.07
C GLY A 525 5.41 0.95 23.76
N VAL A 526 4.30 0.30 24.14
CA VAL A 526 4.14 -1.15 24.01
C VAL A 526 2.95 -1.58 23.16
N LYS A 527 3.07 -2.74 22.54
CA LYS A 527 1.93 -3.57 22.13
C LYS A 527 1.31 -4.18 23.40
N LEU A 528 0.03 -3.89 23.65
CA LEU A 528 -0.68 -4.40 24.82
C LEU A 528 -0.66 -5.94 24.85
N PRO A 529 -0.55 -6.59 26.03
CA PRO A 529 -0.52 -8.05 26.15
C PRO A 529 -1.72 -8.73 25.48
N ASP A 530 -1.62 -10.05 25.23
CA ASP A 530 -2.73 -10.86 24.73
C ASP A 530 -4.00 -10.66 25.58
N THR A 531 -5.12 -10.38 24.91
CA THR A 531 -6.43 -10.14 25.52
C THR A 531 -7.39 -11.27 25.16
N SER A 532 -7.00 -12.54 25.32
CA SER A 532 -7.90 -13.68 25.12
C SER A 532 -8.59 -14.13 26.43
N THR A 533 -7.99 -13.83 27.59
CA THR A 533 -8.43 -14.30 28.92
C THR A 533 -8.43 -13.18 29.97
N PHE A 534 -9.34 -12.22 29.85
CA PHE A 534 -9.34 -10.99 30.67
C PHE A 534 -10.76 -10.33 30.61
N LEU A 535 -10.98 -9.24 31.35
CA LEU A 535 -12.26 -8.51 31.37
C LEU A 535 -12.16 -7.16 30.65
N VAL A 536 -13.13 -6.86 29.78
CA VAL A 536 -13.35 -5.50 29.23
C VAL A 536 -14.59 -4.93 29.89
N ASP A 537 -14.48 -3.72 30.42
CA ASP A 537 -15.63 -2.89 30.71
C ASP A 537 -15.40 -1.48 30.16
N ARG A 538 -16.09 -1.15 29.06
CA ARG A 538 -15.95 0.15 28.41
C ARG A 538 -16.65 1.28 29.17
N ASN A 539 -17.49 0.97 30.16
CA ASN A 539 -18.23 1.96 30.93
C ASN A 539 -17.48 2.42 32.18
N LEU A 540 -16.41 1.72 32.59
CA LEU A 540 -15.60 2.10 33.73
C LEU A 540 -14.67 3.26 33.39
N SER A 541 -14.48 4.17 34.36
CA SER A 541 -13.36 5.11 34.30
C SER A 541 -12.04 4.37 34.53
N LEU A 542 -10.94 4.94 34.04
CA LEU A 542 -9.61 4.36 34.26
C LEU A 542 -9.26 4.30 35.77
N LYS A 543 -9.75 5.25 36.56
CA LYS A 543 -9.58 5.27 38.02
C LYS A 543 -10.38 4.15 38.71
N ASP A 544 -11.60 3.89 38.26
CA ASP A 544 -12.40 2.78 38.79
C ASP A 544 -11.80 1.43 38.37
N CYS A 545 -11.19 1.35 37.19
CA CYS A 545 -10.44 0.19 36.71
C CYS A 545 -9.25 -0.11 37.62
N GLU A 546 -8.48 0.90 38.00
CA GLU A 546 -7.38 0.79 38.97
C GLU A 546 -7.87 0.26 40.31
N GLN A 547 -8.92 0.86 40.87
CA GLN A 547 -9.49 0.45 42.17
C GLN A 547 -10.06 -0.96 42.13
N GLY A 548 -10.72 -1.35 41.03
CA GLY A 548 -11.21 -2.70 40.80
C GLY A 548 -10.07 -3.72 40.71
N CYS A 549 -8.97 -3.36 40.04
CA CYS A 549 -7.79 -4.20 39.92
C CYS A 549 -7.08 -4.37 41.28
N LEU A 550 -6.94 -3.31 42.09
CA LEU A 550 -6.35 -3.41 43.45
C LEU A 550 -7.14 -4.37 44.34
N LYS A 551 -8.48 -4.24 44.34
CA LYS A 551 -9.38 -5.08 45.15
C LYS A 551 -9.37 -6.56 44.73
N ASN A 552 -9.00 -6.86 43.48
CA ASN A 552 -8.93 -8.23 43.00
C ASN A 552 -7.48 -8.71 43.01
N CYS A 553 -7.09 -9.56 43.97
CA CYS A 553 -5.73 -10.07 44.10
C CYS A 553 -5.20 -10.85 42.89
N SER A 554 -6.07 -11.33 42.02
CA SER A 554 -5.66 -12.01 40.78
C SER A 554 -5.34 -11.03 39.66
N CYS A 555 -5.72 -9.75 39.79
CA CYS A 555 -5.44 -8.74 38.76
C CYS A 555 -3.93 -8.46 38.68
N THR A 556 -3.39 -8.52 37.48
CA THR A 556 -1.96 -8.41 37.18
C THR A 556 -1.60 -7.11 36.46
N ALA A 557 -2.53 -6.57 35.68
CA ALA A 557 -2.35 -5.32 34.95
C ALA A 557 -3.71 -4.75 34.53
N TYR A 558 -3.75 -3.45 34.21
CA TYR A 558 -4.88 -2.83 33.53
C TYR A 558 -4.45 -1.76 32.52
N ALA A 559 -5.34 -1.41 31.58
CA ALA A 559 -5.13 -0.39 30.55
C ALA A 559 -6.47 0.28 30.20
N PRO A 560 -6.47 1.49 29.62
CA PRO A 560 -7.66 2.03 28.97
C PRO A 560 -8.11 1.14 27.80
N ALA A 561 -9.42 1.00 27.61
CA ALA A 561 -9.99 0.27 26.45
C ALA A 561 -10.10 1.14 25.20
N ASP A 562 -10.10 2.46 25.39
CA ASP A 562 -10.09 3.47 24.35
C ASP A 562 -9.08 4.55 24.75
N ILE A 563 -8.11 4.84 23.88
CA ILE A 563 -7.04 5.81 24.14
C ILE A 563 -7.38 7.24 23.66
N THR A 564 -8.57 7.47 23.11
CA THR A 564 -9.01 8.81 22.72
C THR A 564 -9.17 9.72 23.94
N GLY A 565 -8.81 11.01 23.79
CA GLY A 565 -8.88 11.99 24.88
C GLY A 565 -7.93 11.64 26.04
N GLU A 566 -8.45 11.59 27.26
CA GLU A 566 -7.69 11.19 28.46
C GLU A 566 -7.59 9.67 28.65
N GLY A 567 -8.19 8.88 27.76
CA GLY A 567 -8.33 7.44 27.89
C GLY A 567 -9.57 7.05 28.70
N SER A 568 -10.34 6.09 28.20
CA SER A 568 -11.59 5.62 28.83
C SER A 568 -11.78 4.12 28.71
N GLY A 569 -12.69 3.58 29.53
CA GLY A 569 -12.90 2.15 29.65
C GLY A 569 -11.76 1.42 30.38
N CYS A 570 -11.96 0.13 30.56
CA CYS A 570 -11.09 -0.73 31.35
C CYS A 570 -10.81 -2.03 30.60
N VAL A 571 -9.53 -2.37 30.45
CA VAL A 571 -9.02 -3.69 30.07
C VAL A 571 -8.17 -4.18 31.23
N ALA A 572 -8.57 -5.25 31.91
CA ALA A 572 -7.87 -5.76 33.08
C ALA A 572 -7.52 -7.23 32.95
N TRP A 573 -6.26 -7.59 33.21
CA TRP A 573 -5.69 -8.94 33.07
C TRP A 573 -5.58 -9.65 34.40
N PHE A 574 -5.88 -10.96 34.44
CA PHE A 574 -5.90 -11.77 35.66
C PHE A 574 -4.92 -12.97 35.66
N GLY A 575 -3.94 -12.97 34.75
CA GLY A 575 -3.02 -14.11 34.58
C GLY A 575 -1.69 -13.69 33.98
N ASN A 576 -1.07 -14.61 33.24
CA ASN A 576 0.19 -14.33 32.57
C ASN A 576 0.00 -13.28 31.48
N LEU A 577 0.86 -12.26 31.47
CA LEU A 577 0.93 -11.29 30.39
C LEU A 577 1.80 -11.88 29.30
N MET A 578 1.25 -12.04 28.10
CA MET A 578 1.93 -12.68 26.96
C MET A 578 2.03 -11.72 25.79
N ASP A 579 3.02 -11.93 24.94
CA ASP A 579 3.14 -11.30 23.62
C ASP A 579 3.25 -9.76 23.66
N ILE A 580 4.12 -9.25 24.55
CA ILE A 580 4.41 -7.83 24.69
C ILE A 580 5.62 -7.46 23.82
N ARG A 581 5.50 -6.33 23.12
CA ARG A 581 6.55 -5.75 22.29
C ARG A 581 6.71 -4.27 22.63
N TYR A 582 7.94 -3.76 22.63
CA TYR A 582 8.25 -2.33 22.72
C TYR A 582 8.46 -1.73 21.32
N PHE A 583 8.05 -0.49 21.15
CA PHE A 583 8.23 0.31 19.93
C PHE A 583 9.22 1.45 20.20
N SER A 584 10.29 1.49 19.41
CA SER A 584 11.42 2.40 19.59
C SER A 584 11.15 3.84 19.16
N ASP A 585 10.18 4.04 18.27
CA ASP A 585 9.79 5.33 17.70
C ASP A 585 8.86 6.15 18.62
N GLY A 586 8.61 5.67 19.83
CA GLY A 586 7.62 6.23 20.76
C GLY A 586 6.18 5.94 20.36
N GLY A 587 5.96 5.11 19.32
CA GLY A 587 4.66 4.53 19.00
C GLY A 587 4.23 3.50 20.06
N GLY A 588 3.00 2.99 19.96
CA GLY A 588 2.48 1.99 20.90
C GLY A 588 1.53 2.56 21.95
N ASP A 589 0.99 1.66 22.76
CA ASP A 589 0.04 1.96 23.83
C ASP A 589 0.75 1.94 25.18
N TYR A 590 -0.02 2.12 26.25
CA TYR A 590 0.47 2.01 27.62
C TYR A 590 -0.47 1.15 28.48
N PHE A 591 0.09 0.52 29.50
CA PHE A 591 -0.67 -0.18 30.53
C PHE A 591 0.01 -0.05 31.90
N TYR A 592 -0.75 -0.37 32.93
CA TYR A 592 -0.36 -0.30 34.33
C TYR A 592 -0.12 -1.70 34.83
N LEU A 593 1.14 -2.04 35.10
CA LEU A 593 1.58 -3.33 35.60
C LEU A 593 1.54 -3.34 37.14
N ARG A 594 0.85 -4.31 37.74
CA ARG A 594 0.81 -4.44 39.20
C ARG A 594 2.17 -4.91 39.73
N VAL A 595 2.71 -4.20 40.72
CA VAL A 595 3.99 -4.49 41.38
C VAL A 595 3.88 -4.33 42.89
N ASP A 596 4.81 -4.95 43.62
CA ASP A 596 4.95 -4.83 45.07
C ASP A 596 5.34 -3.39 45.48
N ALA A 597 4.93 -2.98 46.69
CA ALA A 597 5.16 -1.64 47.24
C ALA A 597 6.65 -1.23 47.23
N MET A 598 7.55 -2.15 47.55
CA MET A 598 8.99 -1.86 47.61
C MET A 598 9.59 -1.72 46.21
N GLU A 599 9.14 -2.53 45.25
CA GLU A 599 9.54 -2.37 43.84
C GLU A 599 9.07 -1.01 43.30
N LEU A 600 7.83 -0.62 43.60
CA LEU A 600 7.29 0.68 43.22
C LEU A 600 8.08 1.84 43.85
N GLY A 601 8.39 1.76 45.15
CA GLY A 601 9.20 2.75 45.85
C GLY A 601 10.62 2.89 45.27
N SER A 602 11.22 1.77 44.84
CA SER A 602 12.54 1.81 44.18
C SER A 602 12.50 2.53 42.83
N TYR A 603 11.40 2.42 42.09
CA TYR A 603 11.23 3.09 40.80
C TYR A 603 11.05 4.61 40.96
N ILE A 604 10.20 5.03 41.91
CA ILE A 604 9.92 6.46 42.19
C ILE A 604 11.17 7.19 42.73
N GLN A 605 12.14 6.49 43.31
CA GLN A 605 13.39 7.11 43.78
C GLN A 605 14.44 7.29 42.67
N ILE A 606 14.30 6.58 41.54
CA ILE A 606 15.28 6.59 40.44
C ILE A 606 14.88 7.59 39.33
N HIS A 607 13.60 7.95 39.24
CA HIS A 607 13.01 8.85 38.25
C HIS A 607 12.21 9.94 38.95
#